data_AF-A0AAW9S9R4-F1
#
_entry.id   AF-A0AAW9S9R4-F1
#
_cell.length_a   1.000
_cell.length_b   1.000
_cell.length_c   1.000
_cell.angle_alpha   90.00
_cell.angle_beta   90.00
_cell.angle_gamma   90.00
#
_symmetry.space_group_name_H-M   'P 1'
#
loop_
_entity.id
_entity.type
_entity.pdbx_description
1 polymer ?
#
loop_
_entity_poly.entity_id
_entity_poly.type
_entity_poly.pdbx_seq_one_letter_code
_entity_poly.pdbx_strand_id
1 'polypeptide(L)'
;MKTRNKRLYYLDWLRVSAFGLLFLFHSWRPFDHFPWLIKNEEQSIFFDNLTFFSHGWRMYLIFLVSGAGTWLAIRARKGEFLKDRIKRLLIPFIFGALVIIPPQRFYEWVMFKGFNGDYLNFLMAYPAQQLGADMGLSQLLWFGHLGTHLWYLPFLFTMTLLTLPLLKGIQKGQITFGWLKAVMSTKAGVFVLVLPMIICRILLKPIFQEYTDWADFFVYIWPFLYGFIFMTDPDFIEIVKKRMFLLLSVGIVSSSIFIYAGSLGDRMVKAYLYPDFTWFHVGISICAMFIAISWILFFLGLFAKLMNFKHSILIPANSSILPIYVLHQSLIIVFGYYIVGLPLSMFAKFLIISLTAIPVSILLYKVIQTNNLTRFLFGLKPLTDTAREKAATDTNYYMKKVSD
;
A
#
# COMPACT_ATOMS: atom_id res chain seq x y z
N MET A 1 -22.84 8.39 -27.49
CA MET A 1 -21.52 8.98 -27.81
C MET A 1 -20.43 8.08 -27.21
N LYS A 2 -19.70 7.31 -28.03
CA LYS A 2 -18.60 6.44 -27.56
C LYS A 2 -17.47 7.33 -27.03
N THR A 3 -17.39 7.53 -25.71
CA THR A 3 -16.25 8.22 -25.10
C THR A 3 -15.00 7.40 -25.37
N ARG A 4 -14.13 7.91 -26.26
CA ARG A 4 -12.73 7.47 -26.37
C ARG A 4 -12.18 7.39 -24.95
N ASN A 5 -11.68 6.22 -24.55
CA ASN A 5 -11.19 5.93 -23.20
C ASN A 5 -10.03 6.90 -22.86
N LYS A 6 -10.35 8.08 -22.31
CA LYS A 6 -9.36 9.09 -21.94
C LYS A 6 -8.63 8.56 -20.71
N ARG A 7 -7.33 8.30 -20.84
CA ARG A 7 -6.48 7.89 -19.72
C ARG A 7 -6.56 8.94 -18.61
N LEU A 8 -6.89 8.51 -17.41
CA LEU A 8 -6.98 9.37 -16.24
C LEU A 8 -5.59 9.54 -15.62
N TYR A 9 -4.82 10.52 -16.12
CA TYR A 9 -3.44 10.72 -15.69
C TYR A 9 -3.32 11.02 -14.20
N TYR A 10 -4.30 11.72 -13.62
CA TYR A 10 -4.29 12.01 -12.19
C TYR A 10 -4.32 10.76 -11.31
N LEU A 11 -5.01 9.68 -11.73
CA LEU A 11 -5.01 8.41 -10.99
C LEU A 11 -3.65 7.72 -11.06
N ASP A 12 -2.97 7.83 -12.20
CA ASP A 12 -1.63 7.28 -12.35
C ASP A 12 -0.63 8.02 -11.47
N TRP A 13 -0.70 9.36 -11.44
CA TRP A 13 0.12 10.17 -10.55
C TRP A 13 -0.17 9.87 -9.09
N LEU A 14 -1.45 9.81 -8.71
CA LEU A 14 -1.87 9.51 -7.36
C LEU A 14 -1.35 8.13 -6.92
N ARG A 15 -1.40 7.13 -7.80
CA ARG A 15 -0.84 5.81 -7.53
C ARG A 15 0.68 5.86 -7.33
N VAL A 16 1.42 6.48 -8.26
CA VAL A 16 2.88 6.60 -8.17
C VAL A 16 3.29 7.30 -6.88
N SER A 17 2.62 8.40 -6.52
CA SER A 17 2.90 9.15 -5.29
C SER A 17 2.52 8.38 -4.03
N ALA A 18 1.40 7.65 -4.01
CA ALA A 18 0.99 6.86 -2.85
C ALA A 18 1.98 5.73 -2.53
N PHE A 19 2.45 5.01 -3.56
CA PHE A 19 3.48 3.97 -3.39
C PHE A 19 4.88 4.57 -3.15
N GLY A 20 5.18 5.75 -3.70
CA GLY A 20 6.41 6.48 -3.38
C GLY A 20 6.47 6.91 -1.91
N LEU A 21 5.35 7.40 -1.35
CA LEU A 21 5.23 7.73 0.07
C LEU A 21 5.37 6.49 0.96
N LEU A 22 4.86 5.34 0.53
CA LEU A 22 5.05 4.06 1.24
C LEU A 22 6.54 3.71 1.38
N PHE A 23 7.33 3.94 0.33
CA PHE A 23 8.78 3.74 0.38
C PHE A 23 9.40 4.59 1.48
N LEU A 24 9.14 5.90 1.46
CA LEU A 24 9.67 6.82 2.47
C LEU A 24 9.23 6.42 3.88
N PHE A 25 7.97 6.03 4.04
CA PHE A 25 7.42 5.56 5.31
C PHE A 25 8.29 4.45 5.89
N HIS A 26 8.57 3.41 5.12
CA HIS A 26 9.40 2.31 5.59
C HIS A 26 10.84 2.71 5.89
N SER A 27 11.41 3.69 5.17
CA SER A 27 12.76 4.19 5.42
C SER A 27 12.93 4.90 6.76
N TRP A 28 11.87 5.51 7.32
CA TRP A 28 11.97 6.18 8.62
C TRP A 28 11.56 5.31 9.81
N ARG A 29 10.95 4.15 9.58
CA ARG A 29 10.55 3.20 10.63
C ARG A 29 11.67 2.77 11.59
N PRO A 30 12.95 2.70 11.19
CA PRO A 30 14.03 2.42 12.15
C PRO A 30 14.16 3.47 13.26
N PHE A 31 13.61 4.67 13.09
CA PHE A 31 13.80 5.83 13.98
C PHE A 31 12.54 6.24 14.76
N ASP A 32 11.41 5.55 14.59
CA ASP A 32 10.22 5.71 15.45
C ASP A 32 10.23 4.68 16.60
N HIS A 33 9.31 4.75 17.55
CA HIS A 33 9.24 3.84 18.69
C HIS A 33 8.39 2.58 18.46
N PHE A 34 7.74 2.44 17.30
CA PHE A 34 6.82 1.32 17.05
C PHE A 34 7.57 0.05 16.62
N PRO A 35 7.00 -1.15 16.81
CA PRO A 35 7.62 -2.39 16.35
C PRO A 35 8.07 -2.32 14.87
N TRP A 36 9.31 -2.75 14.64
CA TRP A 36 9.93 -2.81 13.31
C TRP A 36 11.01 -3.89 13.25
N LEU A 37 11.41 -4.26 12.02
CA LEU A 37 12.39 -5.34 11.78
C LEU A 37 13.82 -4.97 12.18
N ILE A 38 14.14 -3.68 12.21
CA ILE A 38 15.41 -3.13 12.71
C ILE A 38 15.14 -1.81 13.44
N LYS A 39 16.03 -1.41 14.34
CA LYS A 39 15.95 -0.10 15.02
C LYS A 39 17.32 0.58 15.09
N ASN A 40 17.28 1.90 14.97
CA ASN A 40 18.37 2.76 15.43
C ASN A 40 18.37 2.80 16.96
N GLU A 41 19.54 2.97 17.58
CA GLU A 41 19.67 3.01 19.04
C GLU A 41 18.79 4.11 19.66
N GLU A 42 18.86 5.32 19.11
CA GLU A 42 17.95 6.43 19.44
C GLU A 42 16.70 6.41 18.54
N GLN A 43 15.55 6.78 19.09
CA GLN A 43 14.30 6.99 18.34
C GLN A 43 13.73 8.39 18.63
N SER A 44 12.76 8.84 17.81
CA SER A 44 12.25 10.20 17.85
C SER A 44 10.73 10.28 17.74
N ILE A 45 10.13 11.11 18.60
CA ILE A 45 8.72 11.51 18.55
C ILE A 45 8.36 12.16 17.20
N PHE A 46 9.31 12.82 16.54
CA PHE A 46 9.10 13.34 15.20
C PHE A 46 8.70 12.23 14.22
N PHE A 47 9.44 11.11 14.23
CA PHE A 47 9.14 9.97 13.38
C PHE A 47 7.88 9.21 13.84
N ASP A 48 7.55 9.22 15.14
CA ASP A 48 6.26 8.70 15.63
C ASP A 48 5.08 9.45 15.02
N ASN A 49 5.14 10.78 15.05
CA ASN A 49 4.09 11.63 14.51
C ASN A 49 3.94 11.46 12.99
N LEU A 50 5.06 11.33 12.27
CA LEU A 50 5.03 10.99 10.84
C LEU A 50 4.39 9.64 10.59
N THR A 51 4.70 8.65 11.43
CA THR A 51 4.11 7.31 11.36
C THR A 51 2.61 7.35 11.61
N PHE A 52 2.15 7.95 12.72
CA PHE A 52 0.73 8.05 13.04
C PHE A 52 -0.06 8.75 11.93
N PHE A 53 0.45 9.90 11.49
CA PHE A 53 -0.17 10.67 10.43
C PHE A 53 -0.28 9.85 9.14
N SER A 54 0.82 9.26 8.68
CA SER A 54 0.86 8.51 7.42
C SER A 54 0.00 7.24 7.50
N HIS A 55 0.07 6.50 8.60
CA HIS A 55 -0.70 5.27 8.81
C HIS A 55 -2.22 5.54 8.82
N GLY A 56 -2.64 6.72 9.27
CA GLY A 56 -4.06 7.10 9.35
C GLY A 56 -4.80 7.10 8.01
N TRP A 57 -4.11 7.23 6.86
CA TRP A 57 -4.77 7.36 5.56
C TRP A 57 -4.07 6.66 4.38
N ARG A 58 -2.75 6.42 4.44
CA ARG A 58 -1.97 5.93 3.28
C ARG A 58 -2.51 4.61 2.71
N MET A 59 -2.79 3.62 3.56
CA MET A 59 -3.32 2.33 3.10
C MET A 59 -4.72 2.47 2.47
N TYR A 60 -5.58 3.28 3.07
CA TYR A 60 -6.91 3.60 2.54
C TYR A 60 -6.82 4.19 1.12
N LEU A 61 -5.83 5.06 0.88
CA LEU A 61 -5.62 5.67 -0.44
C LEU A 61 -5.19 4.63 -1.48
N ILE A 62 -4.29 3.72 -1.10
CA ILE A 62 -3.83 2.64 -1.98
C ILE A 62 -5.00 1.71 -2.34
N PHE A 63 -5.86 1.35 -1.38
CA PHE A 63 -7.08 0.57 -1.66
C PHE A 63 -8.07 1.32 -2.57
N LEU A 64 -8.29 2.62 -2.35
CA LEU A 64 -9.12 3.46 -3.21
C LEU A 64 -8.61 3.46 -4.66
N VAL A 65 -7.31 3.71 -4.87
CA VAL A 65 -6.72 3.73 -6.21
C VAL A 65 -6.75 2.36 -6.88
N SER A 66 -6.70 1.28 -6.09
CA SER A 66 -6.85 -0.09 -6.61
C SER A 66 -8.29 -0.46 -6.95
N GLY A 67 -9.28 0.08 -6.24
CA GLY A 67 -10.69 0.04 -6.64
C GLY A 67 -10.91 0.68 -8.00
N ALA A 68 -10.41 1.91 -8.17
CA ALA A 68 -10.47 2.63 -9.45
C ALA A 68 -9.74 1.89 -10.57
N GLY A 69 -8.57 1.31 -10.27
CA GLY A 69 -7.82 0.46 -11.20
C GLY A 69 -8.57 -0.83 -11.57
N THR A 70 -9.39 -1.36 -10.66
CA THR A 70 -10.19 -2.57 -10.89
C THR A 70 -11.33 -2.34 -11.85
N TRP A 71 -12.01 -1.19 -11.76
CA TRP A 71 -12.99 -0.77 -12.76
C TRP A 71 -12.42 -0.80 -14.18
N LEU A 72 -11.25 -0.19 -14.37
CA LEU A 72 -10.56 -0.13 -15.65
C LEU A 72 -10.13 -1.52 -16.14
N ALA A 73 -9.62 -2.36 -15.24
CA ALA A 73 -9.16 -3.70 -15.56
C ALA A 73 -10.30 -4.63 -16.02
N ILE A 74 -11.45 -4.64 -15.32
CA ILE A 74 -12.60 -5.46 -15.70
C ILE A 74 -13.15 -5.01 -17.07
N ARG A 75 -13.24 -3.70 -17.33
CA ARG A 75 -13.70 -3.19 -18.64
C ARG A 75 -12.80 -3.63 -19.79
N ALA A 76 -11.49 -3.67 -19.57
CA ALA A 76 -10.51 -3.94 -20.61
C ALA A 76 -10.36 -5.44 -20.94
N ARG A 77 -10.66 -6.36 -20.01
CA ARG A 77 -10.33 -7.79 -20.14
C ARG A 77 -11.49 -8.70 -19.71
N LYS A 78 -12.51 -8.79 -20.58
CA LYS A 78 -13.62 -9.73 -20.40
C LYS A 78 -13.11 -11.18 -20.53
N GLY A 79 -13.37 -12.03 -19.54
CA GLY A 79 -12.99 -13.46 -19.53
C GLY A 79 -11.69 -13.78 -18.76
N GLU A 80 -10.60 -13.04 -18.99
CA GLU A 80 -9.28 -13.33 -18.40
C GLU A 80 -8.99 -12.54 -17.10
N PHE A 81 -9.90 -11.69 -16.63
CA PHE A 81 -9.68 -10.81 -15.48
C PHE A 81 -9.15 -11.54 -14.23
N LEU A 82 -9.75 -12.67 -13.85
CA LEU A 82 -9.35 -13.39 -12.65
C LEU A 82 -7.96 -14.02 -12.80
N LYS A 83 -7.65 -14.57 -13.98
CA LYS A 83 -6.33 -15.12 -14.29
C LYS A 83 -5.24 -14.05 -14.24
N ASP A 84 -5.51 -12.88 -14.80
CA ASP A 84 -4.61 -11.73 -14.72
C ASP A 84 -4.43 -11.25 -13.27
N ARG A 85 -5.48 -11.33 -12.44
CA ARG A 85 -5.39 -11.01 -11.00
C ARG A 85 -4.53 -12.00 -10.24
N ILE A 86 -4.69 -13.31 -10.47
CA ILE A 86 -3.85 -14.35 -9.86
C ILE A 86 -2.38 -14.09 -10.21
N LYS A 87 -2.07 -13.93 -11.51
CA LYS A 87 -0.70 -13.70 -11.97
C LYS A 87 -0.06 -12.43 -11.41
N ARG A 88 -0.86 -11.39 -11.19
CA ARG A 88 -0.36 -10.09 -10.74
C ARG A 88 -0.28 -9.95 -9.22
N LEU A 89 -1.05 -10.72 -8.46
CA LEU A 89 -1.14 -10.57 -7.01
C LEU A 89 -0.55 -11.77 -6.27
N LEU A 90 -0.99 -12.99 -6.58
CA LEU A 90 -0.58 -14.18 -5.83
C LEU A 90 0.83 -14.65 -6.18
N ILE A 91 1.22 -14.57 -7.46
CA ILE A 91 2.56 -15.00 -7.88
C ILE A 91 3.66 -14.13 -7.24
N PRO A 92 3.58 -12.78 -7.27
CA PRO A 92 4.55 -11.94 -6.59
C PRO A 92 4.49 -12.07 -5.07
N PHE A 93 3.32 -12.36 -4.49
CA PHE A 93 3.20 -12.62 -3.06
C PHE A 93 3.95 -13.90 -2.66
N ILE A 94 3.72 -15.03 -3.35
CA ILE A 94 4.39 -16.31 -3.04
C ILE A 94 5.90 -16.18 -3.26
N PHE A 95 6.32 -15.63 -4.40
CA PHE A 95 7.73 -15.38 -4.67
C PHE A 95 8.35 -14.45 -3.62
N GLY A 96 7.64 -13.39 -3.26
CA GLY A 96 8.08 -12.45 -2.23
C GLY A 96 8.25 -13.10 -0.86
N ALA A 97 7.28 -13.90 -0.42
CA ALA A 97 7.33 -14.66 0.83
C ALA A 97 8.50 -15.64 0.88
N LEU A 98 8.80 -16.32 -0.24
CA LEU A 98 9.84 -17.34 -0.29
C LEU A 98 11.25 -16.78 -0.52
N VAL A 99 11.39 -15.65 -1.21
CA VAL A 99 12.71 -15.18 -1.70
C VAL A 99 13.04 -13.75 -1.26
N ILE A 100 12.08 -12.83 -1.29
CA ILE A 100 12.36 -11.40 -1.05
C ILE A 100 12.30 -11.05 0.45
N ILE A 101 11.39 -11.68 1.18
CA ILE A 101 11.17 -11.45 2.62
C ILE A 101 12.21 -12.11 3.54
N PRO A 102 12.75 -13.31 3.27
CA PRO A 102 13.73 -13.92 4.17
C PRO A 102 14.95 -13.03 4.48
N PRO A 103 15.57 -12.30 3.52
CA PRO A 103 16.65 -11.36 3.84
C PRO A 103 16.32 -10.32 4.93
N GLN A 104 15.13 -9.71 4.91
CA GLN A 104 14.77 -8.74 5.98
C GLN A 104 14.47 -9.42 7.32
N ARG A 105 13.95 -10.66 7.30
CA ARG A 105 13.68 -11.45 8.51
C ARG A 105 14.98 -11.97 9.13
N PHE A 106 15.99 -12.24 8.33
CA PHE A 106 17.33 -12.57 8.81
C PHE A 106 17.88 -11.46 9.70
N TYR A 107 17.88 -10.19 9.22
CA TYR A 107 18.36 -9.08 10.03
C TYR A 107 17.51 -8.80 11.28
N GLU A 108 16.21 -9.08 11.25
CA GLU A 108 15.36 -9.07 12.45
C GLU A 108 15.81 -10.12 13.47
N TRP A 109 16.13 -11.33 13.04
CA TRP A 109 16.62 -12.39 13.94
C TRP A 109 17.98 -12.06 14.53
N VAL A 110 18.89 -11.53 13.72
CA VAL A 110 20.22 -11.09 14.17
C VAL A 110 20.07 -9.99 15.21
N MET A 111 19.23 -8.98 14.96
CA MET A 111 19.10 -7.81 15.83
C MET A 111 18.30 -8.08 17.11
N PHE A 112 17.19 -8.83 17.04
CA PHE A 112 16.24 -8.94 18.15
C PHE A 112 16.09 -10.34 18.74
N LYS A 113 16.62 -11.38 18.09
CA LYS A 113 16.46 -12.78 18.54
C LYS A 113 17.78 -13.47 18.90
N GLY A 114 18.88 -12.73 18.93
CA GLY A 114 20.21 -13.26 19.29
C GLY A 114 20.72 -14.32 18.32
N PHE A 115 20.28 -14.28 17.06
CA PHE A 115 20.72 -15.25 16.05
C PHE A 115 22.15 -14.94 15.59
N ASN A 116 23.07 -15.90 15.79
CA ASN A 116 24.49 -15.76 15.47
C ASN A 116 24.96 -16.63 14.29
N GLY A 117 24.03 -17.33 13.62
CA GLY A 117 24.35 -18.15 12.45
C GLY A 117 24.48 -17.32 11.17
N ASP A 118 25.05 -17.93 10.14
CA ASP A 118 25.01 -17.39 8.78
C ASP A 118 23.60 -17.44 8.16
N TYR A 119 23.47 -16.86 6.96
CA TYR A 119 22.21 -16.79 6.23
C TYR A 119 21.68 -18.17 5.83
N LEU A 120 22.55 -19.15 5.57
CA LEU A 120 22.12 -20.50 5.18
C LEU A 120 21.51 -21.25 6.37
N ASN A 121 22.14 -21.15 7.54
CA ASN A 121 21.59 -21.66 8.79
C ASN A 121 20.22 -21.04 9.09
N PHE A 122 20.07 -19.73 8.85
CA PHE A 122 18.78 -19.06 8.96
C PHE A 122 17.75 -19.63 7.98
N LEU A 123 18.09 -19.78 6.70
CA LEU A 123 17.16 -20.31 5.69
C LEU A 123 16.69 -21.73 5.99
N MET A 124 17.52 -22.57 6.61
CA MET A 124 17.12 -23.91 7.04
C MET A 124 16.12 -23.87 8.21
N ALA A 125 16.30 -22.96 9.17
CA ALA A 125 15.43 -22.83 10.34
C ALA A 125 14.14 -22.01 10.06
N TYR A 126 14.19 -21.09 9.11
CA TYR A 126 13.16 -20.07 8.88
C TYR A 126 11.78 -20.66 8.53
N PRO A 127 11.63 -21.64 7.61
CA PRO A 127 10.31 -22.19 7.28
C PRO A 127 9.59 -22.82 8.48
N ALA A 128 10.30 -23.62 9.28
CA ALA A 128 9.73 -24.25 10.47
C ALA A 128 9.29 -23.19 11.50
N GLN A 129 10.10 -22.14 11.69
CA GLN A 129 9.77 -21.05 12.60
C GLN A 129 8.56 -20.22 12.13
N GLN A 130 8.40 -20.00 10.83
CA GLN A 130 7.24 -19.27 10.29
C GLN A 130 5.96 -20.09 10.37
N LEU A 131 6.02 -21.39 10.06
CA LEU A 131 4.85 -22.28 10.06
C LEU A 131 4.43 -22.73 11.46
N GLY A 132 5.34 -22.67 12.44
CA GLY A 132 5.03 -22.91 13.85
C GLY A 132 4.41 -21.73 14.60
N ALA A 133 4.19 -20.59 13.93
CA ALA A 133 3.55 -19.43 14.56
C ALA A 133 2.04 -19.67 14.78
N ASP A 134 1.52 -19.25 15.94
CA ASP A 134 0.09 -19.30 16.21
C ASP A 134 -0.62 -18.11 15.57
N MET A 135 -1.15 -18.34 14.36
CA MET A 135 -2.00 -17.39 13.63
C MET A 135 -3.47 -17.83 13.63
N GLY A 136 -3.80 -18.89 14.39
CA GLY A 136 -5.09 -19.56 14.36
C GLY A 136 -5.56 -19.95 12.94
N LEU A 137 -6.87 -19.92 12.74
CA LEU A 137 -7.53 -20.23 11.45
C LEU A 137 -7.68 -18.99 10.55
N SER A 138 -7.22 -17.81 10.96
CA SER A 138 -7.39 -16.59 10.15
C SER A 138 -6.40 -16.58 8.99
N GLN A 139 -6.90 -16.83 7.77
CA GLN A 139 -6.10 -16.78 6.55
C GLN A 139 -5.50 -15.38 6.31
N LEU A 140 -6.17 -14.33 6.78
CA LEU A 140 -5.70 -12.96 6.65
C LEU A 140 -4.48 -12.68 7.54
N LEU A 141 -4.49 -13.21 8.78
CA LEU A 141 -3.31 -13.17 9.65
C LEU A 141 -2.14 -13.93 9.04
N TRP A 142 -2.38 -15.12 8.47
CA TRP A 142 -1.36 -15.86 7.73
C TRP A 142 -0.78 -15.06 6.56
N PHE A 143 -1.61 -14.33 5.81
CA PHE A 143 -1.12 -13.42 4.76
C PHE A 143 -0.28 -12.27 5.30
N GLY A 144 -0.66 -11.71 6.45
CA GLY A 144 0.10 -10.70 7.18
C GLY A 144 1.48 -11.20 7.62
N HIS A 145 1.49 -12.33 8.30
CA HIS A 145 2.68 -12.95 8.88
C HIS A 145 3.71 -13.35 7.82
N LEU A 146 3.29 -14.15 6.84
CA LEU A 146 4.16 -14.64 5.75
C LEU A 146 4.49 -13.53 4.75
N GLY A 147 3.53 -12.65 4.49
CA GLY A 147 3.68 -11.56 3.52
C GLY A 147 4.45 -10.38 4.06
N THR A 148 4.52 -10.17 5.37
CA THR A 148 4.98 -8.90 5.95
C THR A 148 4.35 -7.73 5.19
N HIS A 149 5.13 -6.81 4.63
CA HIS A 149 4.67 -5.71 3.78
C HIS A 149 3.90 -6.08 2.52
N LEU A 150 3.99 -7.33 2.05
CA LEU A 150 3.29 -7.85 0.87
C LEU A 150 1.85 -8.29 1.14
N TRP A 151 1.39 -8.25 2.40
CA TRP A 151 0.03 -8.63 2.82
C TRP A 151 -1.08 -7.98 1.98
N TYR A 152 -0.81 -6.77 1.47
CA TYR A 152 -1.74 -6.02 0.63
C TYR A 152 -2.13 -6.78 -0.66
N LEU A 153 -1.23 -7.59 -1.24
CA LEU A 153 -1.50 -8.32 -2.49
C LEU A 153 -2.59 -9.39 -2.32
N PRO A 154 -2.48 -10.36 -1.38
CA PRO A 154 -3.54 -11.33 -1.15
C PRO A 154 -4.78 -10.67 -0.55
N PHE A 155 -4.67 -9.60 0.25
CA PHE A 155 -5.83 -8.82 0.68
C PHE A 155 -6.63 -8.28 -0.51
N LEU A 156 -5.95 -7.61 -1.44
CA LEU A 156 -6.58 -7.07 -2.63
C LEU A 156 -7.17 -8.19 -3.51
N PHE A 157 -6.51 -9.34 -3.60
CA PHE A 157 -7.01 -10.50 -4.31
C PHE A 157 -8.32 -11.02 -3.69
N THR A 158 -8.31 -11.26 -2.37
CA THR A 158 -9.48 -11.73 -1.61
C THR A 158 -10.63 -10.73 -1.68
N MET A 159 -10.38 -9.43 -1.50
CA MET A 159 -11.39 -8.38 -1.69
C MET A 159 -11.98 -8.39 -3.10
N THR A 160 -11.12 -8.52 -4.11
CA THR A 160 -11.56 -8.57 -5.51
C THR A 160 -12.45 -9.78 -5.77
N LEU A 161 -12.12 -10.94 -5.21
CA LEU A 161 -12.91 -12.17 -5.37
C LEU A 161 -14.26 -12.06 -4.65
N LEU A 162 -14.26 -11.66 -3.37
CA LEU A 162 -15.48 -11.53 -2.56
C LEU A 162 -16.45 -10.49 -3.14
N THR A 163 -15.93 -9.37 -3.65
CA THR A 163 -16.77 -8.30 -4.20
C THR A 163 -17.10 -8.49 -5.68
N LEU A 164 -16.53 -9.48 -6.37
CA LEU A 164 -16.65 -9.63 -7.82
C LEU A 164 -18.10 -9.61 -8.35
N PRO A 165 -19.08 -10.31 -7.71
CA PRO A 165 -20.47 -10.26 -8.17
C PRO A 165 -21.04 -8.83 -8.12
N LEU A 166 -20.79 -8.12 -7.02
CA LEU A 166 -21.17 -6.72 -6.84
C LEU A 166 -20.51 -5.82 -7.90
N LEU A 167 -19.19 -5.94 -8.10
CA LEU A 167 -18.44 -5.14 -9.07
C LEU A 167 -18.97 -5.33 -10.50
N LYS A 168 -19.32 -6.57 -10.88
CA LYS A 168 -19.93 -6.88 -12.18
C LYS A 168 -21.34 -6.29 -12.30
N GLY A 169 -22.16 -6.37 -11.25
CA GLY A 169 -23.49 -5.76 -11.22
C GLY A 169 -23.45 -4.25 -11.44
N ILE A 170 -22.54 -3.56 -10.73
CA ILE A 170 -22.29 -2.12 -10.92
C ILE A 170 -21.86 -1.82 -12.35
N GLN A 171 -20.91 -2.58 -12.91
CA GLN A 171 -20.40 -2.33 -14.26
C GLN A 171 -21.43 -2.59 -15.37
N LYS A 172 -22.37 -3.51 -15.14
CA LYS A 172 -23.54 -3.75 -16.01
C LYS A 172 -24.63 -2.69 -15.86
N GLY A 173 -24.51 -1.76 -14.90
CA GLY A 173 -25.52 -0.74 -14.62
C GLY A 173 -26.73 -1.25 -13.83
N GLN A 174 -26.66 -2.46 -13.26
CA GLN A 174 -27.75 -3.03 -12.45
C GLN A 174 -27.87 -2.36 -11.08
N ILE A 175 -26.78 -1.75 -10.60
CA ILE A 175 -26.72 -1.02 -9.34
C ILE A 175 -26.26 0.39 -9.67
N THR A 176 -27.07 1.38 -9.29
CA THR A 176 -26.78 2.80 -9.52
C THR A 176 -26.51 3.51 -8.21
N PHE A 177 -25.72 4.58 -8.28
CA PHE A 177 -25.28 5.36 -7.11
C PHE A 177 -25.79 6.80 -7.16
N GLY A 178 -26.95 7.03 -7.80
CA GLY A 178 -27.57 8.35 -7.88
C GLY A 178 -27.88 8.94 -6.51
N TRP A 179 -28.38 8.11 -5.59
CA TRP A 179 -28.62 8.51 -4.19
C TRP A 179 -27.34 8.94 -3.49
N LEU A 180 -26.23 8.18 -3.65
CA LEU A 180 -24.96 8.50 -3.02
C LEU A 180 -24.40 9.81 -3.58
N LYS A 181 -24.49 9.99 -4.90
CA LYS A 181 -24.12 11.24 -5.55
C LYS A 181 -24.93 12.43 -5.02
N ALA A 182 -26.24 12.27 -4.84
CA ALA A 182 -27.11 13.30 -4.28
C ALA A 182 -26.71 13.67 -2.85
N VAL A 183 -26.48 12.68 -1.98
CA VAL A 183 -26.00 12.90 -0.60
C VAL A 183 -24.66 13.62 -0.61
N MET A 184 -23.67 13.11 -1.36
CA MET A 184 -22.33 13.69 -1.44
C MET A 184 -22.32 15.12 -1.99
N SER A 185 -23.32 15.51 -2.78
CA SER A 185 -23.45 16.86 -3.34
C SER A 185 -23.80 17.92 -2.30
N THR A 186 -24.29 17.54 -1.12
CA THR A 186 -24.52 18.47 0.00
C THR A 186 -23.19 19.02 0.57
N LYS A 187 -23.26 19.98 1.52
CA LYS A 187 -22.05 20.62 2.08
C LYS A 187 -21.12 19.60 2.76
N ALA A 188 -21.67 18.74 3.62
CA ALA A 188 -20.91 17.76 4.40
C ALA A 188 -21.15 16.30 3.95
N GLY A 189 -22.00 16.06 2.94
CA GLY A 189 -22.42 14.70 2.59
C GLY A 189 -21.32 13.78 2.05
N VAL A 190 -20.15 14.30 1.67
CA VAL A 190 -18.96 13.47 1.38
C VAL A 190 -18.55 12.60 2.57
N PHE A 191 -18.87 13.01 3.80
CA PHE A 191 -18.57 12.24 5.01
C PHE A 191 -19.54 11.09 5.27
N VAL A 192 -20.59 10.89 4.45
CA VAL A 192 -21.41 9.67 4.49
C VAL A 192 -20.55 8.41 4.29
N LEU A 193 -19.45 8.55 3.54
CA LEU A 193 -18.49 7.48 3.26
C LEU A 193 -17.70 7.04 4.51
N VAL A 194 -17.73 7.82 5.60
CA VAL A 194 -17.09 7.47 6.86
C VAL A 194 -17.92 6.42 7.63
N LEU A 195 -19.25 6.45 7.49
CA LEU A 195 -20.18 5.67 8.31
C LEU A 195 -19.90 4.17 8.32
N PRO A 196 -19.84 3.47 7.16
CA PRO A 196 -19.65 2.03 7.20
C PRO A 196 -18.23 1.65 7.68
N MET A 197 -17.24 2.53 7.50
CA MET A 197 -15.89 2.34 8.03
C MET A 197 -15.86 2.45 9.56
N ILE A 198 -16.58 3.42 10.14
CA ILE A 198 -16.74 3.55 11.59
C ILE A 198 -17.44 2.31 12.16
N ILE A 199 -18.53 1.87 11.52
CA ILE A 199 -19.28 0.70 11.98
C ILE A 199 -18.39 -0.54 11.97
N CYS A 200 -17.67 -0.81 10.88
CA CYS A 200 -16.73 -1.93 10.82
C CYS A 200 -15.66 -1.81 11.92
N ARG A 201 -15.08 -0.64 12.13
CA ARG A 201 -14.02 -0.46 13.13
C ARG A 201 -14.54 -0.62 14.56
N ILE A 202 -15.68 -0.03 14.90
CA ILE A 202 -16.28 -0.14 16.25
C ILE A 202 -16.60 -1.60 16.57
N LEU A 203 -17.26 -2.31 15.64
CA LEU A 203 -17.73 -3.67 15.87
C LEU A 203 -16.61 -4.71 15.81
N LEU A 204 -15.68 -4.57 14.87
CA LEU A 204 -14.75 -5.65 14.55
C LEU A 204 -13.38 -5.49 15.21
N LYS A 205 -12.88 -4.27 15.47
CA LYS A 205 -11.53 -4.14 16.03
C LYS A 205 -11.39 -4.77 17.43
N PRO A 206 -12.38 -4.71 18.34
CA PRO A 206 -12.27 -5.39 19.62
C PRO A 206 -12.28 -6.93 19.52
N ILE A 207 -12.80 -7.49 18.41
CA ILE A 207 -12.86 -8.93 18.16
C ILE A 207 -11.59 -9.41 17.43
N PHE A 208 -11.18 -8.65 16.42
CA PHE A 208 -10.00 -8.91 15.58
C PHE A 208 -8.98 -7.78 15.78
N GLN A 209 -8.31 -7.83 16.94
CA GLN A 209 -7.43 -6.76 17.42
C GLN A 209 -6.18 -6.63 16.55
N GLU A 210 -5.63 -7.77 16.12
CA GLU A 210 -4.40 -7.85 15.35
C GLU A 210 -4.42 -7.06 14.04
N TYR A 211 -3.26 -6.53 13.68
CA TYR A 211 -3.07 -5.87 12.40
C TYR A 211 -3.13 -6.89 11.28
N THR A 212 -3.76 -6.53 10.15
CA THR A 212 -3.97 -7.42 8.99
C THR A 212 -4.90 -8.61 9.28
N ASP A 213 -5.87 -8.40 10.17
CA ASP A 213 -6.97 -9.35 10.37
C ASP A 213 -8.29 -8.87 9.74
N TRP A 214 -9.38 -9.58 9.99
CA TRP A 214 -10.71 -9.30 9.45
C TRP A 214 -11.21 -7.88 9.69
N ALA A 215 -10.95 -7.28 10.86
CA ALA A 215 -11.34 -5.90 11.11
C ALA A 215 -10.70 -4.93 10.10
N ASP A 216 -9.40 -5.06 9.84
CA ASP A 216 -8.71 -4.22 8.86
C ASP A 216 -9.20 -4.50 7.44
N PHE A 217 -9.44 -5.77 7.12
CA PHE A 217 -10.00 -6.17 5.83
C PHE A 217 -11.33 -5.50 5.54
N PHE A 218 -12.30 -5.59 6.45
CA PHE A 218 -13.61 -4.97 6.26
C PHE A 218 -13.57 -3.45 6.32
N VAL A 219 -12.62 -2.85 7.04
CA VAL A 219 -12.42 -1.41 7.01
C VAL A 219 -11.83 -0.94 5.66
N TYR A 220 -10.87 -1.68 5.09
CA TYR A 220 -10.23 -1.35 3.81
C TYR A 220 -11.06 -1.66 2.56
N ILE A 221 -12.04 -2.58 2.66
CA ILE A 221 -12.94 -2.89 1.54
C ILE A 221 -13.74 -1.66 1.09
N TRP A 222 -14.07 -0.75 2.03
CA TRP A 222 -14.86 0.44 1.74
C TRP A 222 -14.13 1.44 0.83
N PRO A 223 -12.91 1.91 1.13
CA PRO A 223 -12.12 2.70 0.18
C PRO A 223 -11.97 2.03 -1.18
N PHE A 224 -11.75 0.70 -1.22
CA PHE A 224 -11.69 -0.05 -2.48
C PHE A 224 -13.00 0.05 -3.27
N LEU A 225 -14.15 -0.13 -2.62
CA LEU A 225 -15.45 0.04 -3.26
C LEU A 225 -15.68 1.49 -3.69
N TYR A 226 -15.31 2.48 -2.89
CA TYR A 226 -15.45 3.90 -3.24
C TYR A 226 -14.66 4.26 -4.49
N GLY A 227 -13.41 3.80 -4.57
CA GLY A 227 -12.58 3.99 -5.75
C GLY A 227 -13.19 3.36 -7.00
N PHE A 228 -13.84 2.20 -6.87
CA PHE A 228 -14.56 1.56 -7.97
C PHE A 228 -15.82 2.34 -8.36
N ILE A 229 -16.61 2.79 -7.38
CA ILE A 229 -17.87 3.54 -7.57
C ILE A 229 -17.60 4.89 -8.22
N PHE A 230 -16.56 5.62 -7.82
CA PHE A 230 -16.22 6.92 -8.40
C PHE A 230 -15.86 6.87 -9.88
N MET A 231 -15.54 5.68 -10.40
CA MET A 231 -15.28 5.47 -11.82
C MET A 231 -16.55 5.26 -12.65
N THR A 232 -17.71 5.10 -12.01
CA THR A 232 -19.00 4.93 -12.69
C THR A 232 -19.50 6.23 -13.31
N ASP A 233 -19.21 7.37 -12.66
CA ASP A 233 -19.66 8.70 -13.05
C ASP A 233 -18.59 9.75 -12.71
N PRO A 234 -18.08 10.53 -13.68
CA PRO A 234 -17.10 11.60 -13.44
C PRO A 234 -17.54 12.65 -12.40
N ASP A 235 -18.85 12.84 -12.19
CA ASP A 235 -19.38 13.81 -11.23
C ASP A 235 -18.89 13.56 -9.80
N PHE A 236 -18.63 12.30 -9.41
CA PHE A 236 -18.07 12.00 -8.09
C PHE A 236 -16.76 12.74 -7.85
N ILE A 237 -15.88 12.77 -8.86
CA ILE A 237 -14.60 13.46 -8.76
C ILE A 237 -14.79 14.98 -8.74
N GLU A 238 -15.76 15.51 -9.48
CA GLU A 238 -16.08 16.94 -9.43
C GLU A 238 -16.66 17.37 -8.08
N ILE A 239 -17.48 16.53 -7.43
CA ILE A 239 -17.95 16.77 -6.06
C ILE A 239 -16.77 16.80 -5.09
N VAL A 240 -15.86 15.82 -5.17
CA VAL A 240 -14.67 15.78 -4.31
C VAL A 240 -13.79 17.02 -4.52
N LYS A 241 -13.55 17.44 -5.77
CA LYS A 241 -12.82 18.68 -6.09
C LYS A 241 -13.46 19.92 -5.47
N LYS A 242 -14.79 20.04 -5.51
CA LYS A 242 -15.54 21.14 -4.90
C LYS A 242 -15.51 21.15 -3.37
N ARG A 243 -15.13 20.04 -2.73
CA ARG A 243 -15.07 19.89 -1.26
C ARG A 243 -13.63 19.79 -0.72
N MET A 244 -12.61 19.99 -1.55
CA MET A 244 -11.21 19.82 -1.16
C MET A 244 -10.81 20.61 0.09
N PHE A 245 -11.20 21.87 0.23
CA PHE A 245 -10.85 22.66 1.42
C PHE A 245 -11.56 22.17 2.68
N LEU A 246 -12.82 21.73 2.57
CA LEU A 246 -13.50 21.10 3.70
C LEU A 246 -12.80 19.80 4.12
N LEU A 247 -12.43 18.96 3.16
CA LEU A 247 -11.69 17.72 3.40
C LEU A 247 -10.31 18.01 4.02
N LEU A 248 -9.60 19.03 3.54
CA LEU A 248 -8.34 19.47 4.12
C LEU A 248 -8.51 19.92 5.58
N SER A 249 -9.47 20.81 5.85
CA SER A 249 -9.72 21.32 7.19
C SER A 249 -10.09 20.21 8.17
N VAL A 250 -11.02 19.33 7.79
CA VAL A 250 -11.41 18.20 8.65
C VAL A 250 -10.25 17.21 8.83
N GLY A 251 -9.45 16.97 7.78
CA GLY A 251 -8.25 16.15 7.86
C GLY A 251 -7.22 16.71 8.83
N ILE A 252 -6.93 18.01 8.77
CA ILE A 252 -6.02 18.70 9.69
C ILE A 252 -6.56 18.63 11.12
N VAL A 253 -7.81 19.05 11.35
CA VAL A 253 -8.41 19.09 12.69
C VAL A 253 -8.43 17.70 13.33
N SER A 254 -8.91 16.68 12.61
CA SER A 254 -8.95 15.30 13.13
C SER A 254 -7.54 14.74 13.38
N SER A 255 -6.58 15.01 12.50
CA SER A 255 -5.18 14.56 12.71
C SER A 255 -4.55 15.25 13.92
N SER A 256 -4.78 16.56 14.10
CA SER A 256 -4.29 17.30 15.26
C SER A 256 -4.91 16.80 16.56
N ILE A 257 -6.22 16.53 16.58
CA ILE A 257 -6.91 15.93 17.74
C ILE A 257 -6.29 14.56 18.07
N PHE A 258 -6.04 13.73 17.05
CA PHE A 258 -5.48 12.39 17.23
C PHE A 258 -4.04 12.43 17.76
N ILE A 259 -3.18 13.28 17.18
CA ILE A 259 -1.79 13.45 17.63
C ILE A 259 -1.76 14.04 19.05
N TYR A 260 -2.57 15.06 19.31
CA TYR A 260 -2.68 15.64 20.65
C TYR A 260 -3.15 14.61 21.66
N ALA A 261 -4.20 13.85 21.37
CA ALA A 261 -4.67 12.77 22.24
C ALA A 261 -3.59 11.70 22.49
N GLY A 262 -2.77 11.40 21.47
CA GLY A 262 -1.60 10.51 21.61
C GLY A 262 -0.52 11.06 22.53
N SER A 263 -0.33 12.38 22.56
CA SER A 263 0.65 13.06 23.43
C SER A 263 0.25 13.14 24.91
N LEU A 264 -1.03 12.93 25.24
CA LEU A 264 -1.54 12.97 26.62
C LEU A 264 -1.23 11.69 27.44
N GLY A 265 -0.47 10.76 26.86
CA GLY A 265 0.05 9.56 27.51
C GLY A 265 -0.42 8.26 26.87
N ASP A 266 0.03 7.14 27.43
CA ASP A 266 -0.08 5.81 26.81
C ASP A 266 -1.50 5.30 26.64
N ARG A 267 -2.50 5.90 27.32
CA ARG A 267 -3.89 5.44 27.25
C ARG A 267 -4.40 5.41 25.82
N MET A 268 -4.06 6.43 25.02
CA MET A 268 -4.47 6.51 23.63
C MET A 268 -3.80 5.44 22.78
N VAL A 269 -2.47 5.28 22.95
CA VAL A 269 -1.68 4.27 22.23
C VAL A 269 -2.18 2.86 22.56
N LYS A 270 -2.40 2.57 23.86
CA LYS A 270 -2.94 1.29 24.33
C LYS A 270 -4.33 1.02 23.76
N ALA A 271 -5.24 1.98 23.80
CA ALA A 271 -6.58 1.79 23.25
C ALA A 271 -6.61 1.65 21.72
N TYR A 272 -5.63 2.22 21.02
CA TYR A 272 -5.48 2.04 19.58
C TYR A 272 -4.95 0.65 19.23
N LEU A 273 -3.97 0.14 19.99
CA LEU A 273 -3.33 -1.15 19.77
C LEU A 273 -4.15 -2.33 20.31
N TYR A 274 -4.80 -2.12 21.45
CA TYR A 274 -5.63 -3.10 22.17
C TYR A 274 -7.04 -2.52 22.33
N PRO A 275 -7.82 -2.47 21.24
CA PRO A 275 -9.16 -1.91 21.27
C PRO A 275 -10.12 -2.82 22.05
N ASP A 276 -10.92 -2.21 22.90
CA ASP A 276 -11.98 -2.85 23.69
C ASP A 276 -13.35 -2.18 23.42
N PHE A 277 -14.44 -2.80 23.85
CA PHE A 277 -15.81 -2.26 23.73
C PHE A 277 -16.07 -1.08 24.70
N THR A 278 -15.37 0.04 24.49
CA THR A 278 -15.46 1.25 25.32
C THR A 278 -15.88 2.48 24.52
N TRP A 279 -16.45 3.49 25.19
CA TRP A 279 -16.72 4.80 24.57
C TRP A 279 -15.46 5.48 24.03
N PHE A 280 -14.30 5.16 24.60
CA PHE A 280 -13.03 5.68 24.13
C PHE A 280 -12.65 5.08 22.77
N HIS A 281 -12.84 3.78 22.58
CA HIS A 281 -12.67 3.12 21.27
C HIS A 281 -13.61 3.68 20.21
N VAL A 282 -14.86 4.01 20.58
CA VAL A 282 -15.81 4.70 19.69
C VAL A 282 -15.24 6.04 19.23
N GLY A 283 -14.77 6.88 20.17
CA GLY A 283 -14.16 8.18 19.85
C GLY A 283 -12.92 8.08 18.95
N ILE A 284 -12.00 7.15 19.25
CA ILE A 284 -10.81 6.87 18.43
C ILE A 284 -11.22 6.40 17.03
N SER A 285 -12.20 5.51 16.94
CA SER A 285 -12.68 4.97 15.67
C SER A 285 -13.30 6.04 14.79
N ILE A 286 -14.12 6.93 15.36
CA ILE A 286 -14.66 8.09 14.65
C ILE A 286 -13.52 8.96 14.14
N CYS A 287 -12.62 9.39 15.02
CA CYS A 287 -11.51 10.28 14.67
C CYS A 287 -10.63 9.68 13.56
N ALA A 288 -10.22 8.41 13.70
CA ALA A 288 -9.39 7.71 12.71
C ALA A 288 -10.07 7.58 11.34
N MET A 289 -11.38 7.31 11.28
CA MET A 289 -12.08 7.19 9.99
C MET A 289 -12.32 8.55 9.32
N PHE A 290 -12.48 9.62 10.10
CA PHE A 290 -12.47 10.99 9.57
C PHE A 290 -11.09 11.37 9.01
N ILE A 291 -9.99 11.02 9.68
CA ILE A 291 -8.63 11.20 9.15
C ILE A 291 -8.51 10.47 7.80
N ALA A 292 -8.84 9.18 7.77
CA ALA A 292 -8.75 8.37 6.56
C ALA A 292 -9.51 9.01 5.39
N ILE A 293 -10.83 9.21 5.52
CA ILE A 293 -11.65 9.71 4.42
C ILE A 293 -11.27 11.13 3.99
N SER A 294 -10.94 12.00 4.95
CA SER A 294 -10.55 13.39 4.66
C SER A 294 -9.31 13.43 3.79
N TRP A 295 -8.24 12.74 4.19
CA TRP A 295 -6.97 12.76 3.44
C TRP A 295 -7.07 12.05 2.11
N ILE A 296 -7.69 10.86 2.03
CA ILE A 296 -7.75 10.14 0.75
C ILE A 296 -8.58 10.90 -0.29
N LEU A 297 -9.68 11.54 0.11
CA LEU A 297 -10.50 12.33 -0.80
C LEU A 297 -9.85 13.68 -1.12
N PHE A 298 -9.17 14.31 -0.15
CA PHE A 298 -8.39 15.51 -0.40
C PHE A 298 -7.32 15.26 -1.47
N PHE A 299 -6.49 14.22 -1.31
CA PHE A 299 -5.46 13.89 -2.30
C PHE A 299 -6.06 13.47 -3.65
N LEU A 300 -7.17 12.73 -3.65
CA LEU A 300 -7.88 12.42 -4.89
C LEU A 300 -8.32 13.70 -5.63
N GLY A 301 -8.96 14.64 -4.94
CA GLY A 301 -9.38 15.92 -5.49
C GLY A 301 -8.19 16.78 -5.93
N LEU A 302 -7.13 16.84 -5.13
CA LEU A 302 -5.91 17.59 -5.41
C LEU A 302 -5.23 17.10 -6.68
N PHE A 303 -5.03 15.79 -6.81
CA PHE A 303 -4.43 15.21 -8.01
C PHE A 303 -5.35 15.36 -9.22
N ALA A 304 -6.67 15.17 -9.06
CA ALA A 304 -7.62 15.38 -10.14
C ALA A 304 -7.63 16.84 -10.65
N LYS A 305 -7.40 17.81 -9.76
CA LYS A 305 -7.33 19.23 -10.10
C LYS A 305 -5.98 19.65 -10.70
N LEU A 306 -4.86 19.18 -10.15
CA LEU A 306 -3.52 19.69 -10.48
C LEU A 306 -2.67 18.74 -11.35
N MET A 307 -2.90 17.43 -11.25
CA MET A 307 -2.03 16.40 -11.81
C MET A 307 -2.68 15.62 -12.96
N ASN A 308 -3.55 16.25 -13.75
CA ASN A 308 -4.21 15.57 -14.88
C ASN A 308 -3.51 15.79 -16.22
N PHE A 309 -2.19 15.61 -16.26
CA PHE A 309 -1.35 15.83 -17.44
C PHE A 309 -0.48 14.61 -17.77
N LYS A 310 -0.16 14.47 -19.06
CA LYS A 310 0.77 13.44 -19.56
C LYS A 310 2.21 13.87 -19.28
N HIS A 311 3.04 12.95 -18.79
CA HIS A 311 4.48 13.15 -18.62
C HIS A 311 5.24 11.89 -19.04
N SER A 312 6.48 12.04 -19.53
CA SER A 312 7.30 10.93 -20.04
C SER A 312 7.60 9.88 -18.96
N ILE A 313 7.85 10.33 -17.73
CA ILE A 313 8.19 9.47 -16.58
C ILE A 313 6.96 8.71 -16.05
N LEU A 314 5.74 9.18 -16.27
CA LEU A 314 4.55 8.64 -15.61
C LEU A 314 4.25 7.19 -16.01
N ILE A 315 4.41 6.86 -17.30
CA ILE A 315 4.15 5.53 -17.83
C ILE A 315 5.15 4.49 -17.29
N PRO A 316 6.48 4.71 -17.37
CA PRO A 316 7.43 3.79 -16.77
C PRO A 316 7.26 3.71 -15.25
N ALA A 317 7.04 4.83 -14.56
CA ALA A 317 6.81 4.83 -13.11
C ALA A 317 5.58 3.99 -12.72
N ASN A 318 4.46 4.11 -13.44
CA ASN A 318 3.27 3.30 -13.13
C ASN A 318 3.52 1.79 -13.35
N SER A 319 4.33 1.44 -14.35
CA SER A 319 4.69 0.06 -14.67
C SER A 319 5.69 -0.54 -13.68
N SER A 320 6.45 0.30 -12.97
CA SER A 320 7.44 -0.12 -11.97
C SER A 320 6.87 -0.26 -10.56
N ILE A 321 5.65 0.25 -10.30
CA ILE A 321 5.04 0.24 -8.96
C ILE A 321 5.07 -1.14 -8.33
N LEU A 322 4.55 -2.17 -9.00
CA LEU A 322 4.44 -3.51 -8.40
C LEU A 322 5.82 -4.13 -8.12
N PRO A 323 6.76 -4.18 -9.08
CA PRO A 323 8.09 -4.73 -8.78
C PRO A 323 8.84 -3.97 -7.69
N ILE A 324 8.83 -2.64 -7.73
CA ILE A 324 9.48 -1.82 -6.69
C ILE A 324 8.79 -2.04 -5.35
N TYR A 325 7.47 -2.11 -5.31
CA TYR A 325 6.72 -2.45 -4.11
C TYR A 325 7.07 -3.85 -3.57
N VAL A 326 7.37 -4.83 -4.40
CA VAL A 326 7.83 -6.14 -3.91
C VAL A 326 9.22 -6.05 -3.27
N LEU A 327 10.11 -5.21 -3.81
CA LEU A 327 11.51 -5.12 -3.38
C LEU A 327 11.76 -4.17 -2.20
N HIS A 328 11.01 -3.06 -2.12
CA HIS A 328 11.45 -1.87 -1.41
C HIS A 328 11.78 -2.11 0.06
N GLN A 329 10.92 -2.79 0.80
CA GLN A 329 11.11 -2.93 2.24
C GLN A 329 12.33 -3.80 2.52
N SER A 330 12.52 -4.88 1.79
CA SER A 330 13.67 -5.75 2.01
C SER A 330 14.99 -5.03 1.75
N LEU A 331 15.06 -4.18 0.72
CA LEU A 331 16.22 -3.32 0.47
C LEU A 331 16.42 -2.28 1.60
N ILE A 332 15.34 -1.64 2.06
CA ILE A 332 15.38 -0.70 3.18
C ILE A 332 15.92 -1.37 4.45
N ILE A 333 15.50 -2.60 4.76
CA ILE A 333 15.95 -3.33 5.95
C ILE A 333 17.40 -3.77 5.82
N VAL A 334 17.77 -4.36 4.69
CA VAL A 334 19.14 -4.83 4.44
C VAL A 334 20.12 -3.67 4.54
N PHE A 335 19.86 -2.54 3.85
CA PHE A 335 20.72 -1.37 3.92
C PHE A 335 20.63 -0.68 5.28
N GLY A 336 19.41 -0.57 5.82
CA GLY A 336 19.15 0.04 7.11
C GLY A 336 19.96 -0.61 8.22
N TYR A 337 20.05 -1.95 8.25
CA TYR A 337 20.82 -2.68 9.26
C TYR A 337 22.28 -2.21 9.35
N TYR A 338 22.94 -1.99 8.21
CA TYR A 338 24.31 -1.48 8.18
C TYR A 338 24.44 0.02 8.44
N ILE A 339 23.36 0.79 8.22
CA ILE A 339 23.37 2.26 8.34
C ILE A 339 23.02 2.72 9.75
N VAL A 340 22.13 2.01 10.46
CA VAL A 340 21.63 2.45 11.78
C VAL A 340 22.74 2.55 12.84
N GLY A 341 23.80 1.75 12.73
CA GLY A 341 24.96 1.79 13.64
C GLY A 341 26.00 2.88 13.34
N LEU A 342 25.85 3.64 12.25
CA LEU A 342 26.84 4.66 11.89
C LEU A 342 26.81 5.84 12.88
N PRO A 343 27.94 6.52 13.14
CA PRO A 343 28.00 7.70 13.99
C PRO A 343 27.50 8.97 13.25
N LEU A 344 26.25 8.91 12.77
CA LEU A 344 25.57 9.98 12.02
C LEU A 344 24.24 10.34 12.69
N SER A 345 23.72 11.53 12.40
CA SER A 345 22.39 11.93 12.87
C SER A 345 21.28 11.03 12.31
N MET A 346 20.18 10.84 13.04
CA MET A 346 19.03 10.05 12.59
C MET A 346 18.50 10.52 11.22
N PHE A 347 18.46 11.83 10.98
CA PHE A 347 17.99 12.38 9.71
C PHE A 347 18.95 12.05 8.56
N ALA A 348 20.26 12.13 8.78
CA ALA A 348 21.26 11.72 7.79
C ALA A 348 21.13 10.22 7.47
N LYS A 349 20.98 9.36 8.48
CA LYS A 349 20.76 7.92 8.29
C LYS A 349 19.48 7.64 7.49
N PHE A 350 18.37 8.30 7.82
CA PHE A 350 17.11 8.21 7.07
C PHE A 350 17.29 8.58 5.58
N LEU A 351 18.00 9.68 5.31
CA LEU A 351 18.29 10.10 3.93
C LEU A 351 19.16 9.07 3.21
N ILE A 352 20.22 8.57 3.84
CA ILE A 352 21.10 7.55 3.23
C ILE A 352 20.32 6.27 2.92
N ILE A 353 19.49 5.78 3.85
CA ILE A 353 18.63 4.60 3.62
C ILE A 353 17.71 4.82 2.42
N SER A 354 17.04 5.97 2.36
CA SER A 354 16.11 6.29 1.27
C SER A 354 16.83 6.44 -0.07
N LEU A 355 17.95 7.17 -0.09
CA LEU A 355 18.71 7.49 -1.29
C LEU A 355 19.57 6.33 -1.80
N THR A 356 19.76 5.27 -1.01
CA THR A 356 20.38 4.02 -1.47
C THR A 356 19.34 3.01 -1.93
N ALA A 357 18.29 2.80 -1.15
CA ALA A 357 17.27 1.80 -1.47
C ALA A 357 16.44 2.15 -2.73
N ILE A 358 16.13 3.43 -2.97
CA ILE A 358 15.35 3.85 -4.15
C ILE A 358 16.11 3.58 -5.46
N PRO A 359 17.36 4.07 -5.66
CA PRO A 359 18.11 3.79 -6.88
C PRO A 359 18.36 2.30 -7.11
N VAL A 360 18.68 1.54 -6.06
CA VAL A 360 18.87 0.10 -6.18
C VAL A 360 17.58 -0.61 -6.60
N SER A 361 16.43 -0.20 -6.05
CA SER A 361 15.12 -0.73 -6.49
C SER A 361 14.86 -0.46 -7.98
N ILE A 362 15.25 0.72 -8.46
CA ILE A 362 15.11 1.10 -9.88
C ILE A 362 16.07 0.28 -10.76
N LEU A 363 17.31 0.06 -10.32
CA LEU A 363 18.28 -0.76 -11.04
C LEU A 363 17.82 -2.21 -11.13
N LEU A 364 17.38 -2.79 -10.01
CA LEU A 364 16.82 -4.14 -9.97
C LEU A 364 15.56 -4.25 -10.82
N TYR A 365 14.71 -3.23 -10.85
CA TYR A 365 13.58 -3.19 -11.77
C TYR A 365 14.01 -3.30 -13.24
N LYS A 366 15.08 -2.59 -13.65
CA LYS A 366 15.62 -2.73 -15.02
C LYS A 366 16.07 -4.16 -15.31
N VAL A 367 16.74 -4.81 -14.36
CA VAL A 367 17.13 -6.23 -14.47
C VAL A 367 15.90 -7.13 -14.59
N ILE A 368 14.89 -6.92 -13.73
CA ILE A 368 13.64 -7.69 -13.75
C ILE A 368 12.94 -7.61 -15.11
N GLN A 369 13.06 -6.48 -15.82
CA GLN A 369 12.45 -6.30 -17.14
C GLN A 369 13.09 -7.12 -18.27
N THR A 370 14.29 -7.69 -18.07
CA THR A 370 15.10 -8.33 -19.13
C THR A 370 14.63 -9.75 -19.50
N ASN A 371 14.06 -10.53 -18.58
CA ASN A 371 13.65 -11.91 -18.82
C ASN A 371 12.17 -12.14 -18.45
N ASN A 372 11.48 -13.00 -19.21
CA ASN A 372 10.10 -13.41 -18.93
C ASN A 372 9.91 -14.08 -17.57
N LEU A 373 10.90 -14.82 -17.05
CA LEU A 373 10.81 -15.45 -15.74
C LEU A 373 10.70 -14.40 -14.61
N THR A 374 11.64 -13.45 -14.56
CA THR A 374 11.62 -12.37 -13.56
C THR A 374 10.40 -11.49 -13.76
N ARG A 375 10.02 -11.18 -15.00
CA ARG A 375 8.76 -10.45 -15.28
C ARG A 375 7.56 -11.18 -14.69
N PHE A 376 7.46 -12.49 -14.88
CA PHE A 376 6.37 -13.31 -14.35
C PHE A 376 6.34 -13.32 -12.82
N LEU A 377 7.49 -13.57 -12.17
CA LEU A 377 7.62 -13.57 -10.70
C LEU A 377 7.23 -12.23 -10.08
N PHE A 378 7.50 -11.11 -10.76
CA PHE A 378 7.12 -9.76 -10.32
C PHE A 378 5.79 -9.25 -10.91
N GLY A 379 4.98 -10.13 -11.52
CA GLY A 379 3.62 -9.80 -11.98
C GLY A 379 3.57 -8.84 -13.18
N LEU A 380 4.66 -8.76 -13.94
CA LEU A 380 4.75 -8.03 -15.21
C LEU A 380 4.28 -8.91 -16.38
N LYS A 381 3.85 -8.24 -17.46
CA LYS A 381 3.50 -8.91 -18.72
C LYS A 381 4.74 -9.50 -19.39
N PRO A 382 4.65 -10.62 -20.12
CA PRO A 382 5.78 -11.14 -20.90
C PRO A 382 6.27 -10.11 -21.94
N LEU A 383 7.52 -10.23 -22.36
CA LEU A 383 8.07 -9.50 -23.50
C LEU A 383 7.34 -9.91 -24.78
N THR A 384 6.94 -8.94 -25.59
CA THR A 384 6.51 -9.18 -26.97
C THR A 384 7.73 -9.54 -27.82
N ASP A 385 7.55 -10.24 -28.94
CA ASP A 385 8.68 -10.67 -29.78
C ASP A 385 9.53 -9.48 -30.29
N THR A 386 8.89 -8.35 -30.60
CA THR A 386 9.56 -7.06 -30.89
C THR A 386 10.38 -6.48 -29.74
N ALA A 387 10.00 -6.76 -28.49
CA ALA A 387 10.77 -6.33 -27.31
C ALA A 387 11.93 -7.29 -27.01
N ARG A 388 11.81 -8.56 -27.41
CA ARG A 388 12.91 -9.55 -27.31
C ARG A 388 14.03 -9.22 -28.29
N GLU A 389 13.70 -8.87 -29.53
CA GLU A 389 14.69 -8.44 -30.53
C GLU A 389 15.48 -7.21 -30.08
N LYS A 390 14.81 -6.23 -29.47
CA LYS A 390 15.45 -5.01 -28.94
C LYS A 390 16.34 -5.29 -27.73
N ALA A 391 15.90 -6.14 -26.80
CA ALA A 391 16.72 -6.55 -25.67
C ALA A 391 17.96 -7.35 -26.10
N ALA A 392 17.84 -8.19 -27.14
CA ALA A 392 18.97 -8.95 -27.70
C ALA A 392 19.98 -8.04 -28.42
N THR A 393 19.52 -7.02 -29.15
CA THR A 393 20.40 -6.05 -29.82
C THR A 393 21.13 -5.15 -28.82
N ASP A 394 20.46 -4.67 -27.77
CA ASP A 394 21.12 -3.89 -26.71
C ASP A 394 22.19 -4.72 -25.96
N THR A 395 21.90 -5.98 -25.64
CA THR A 395 22.87 -6.87 -24.96
C THR A 395 24.11 -7.14 -25.82
N ASN A 396 23.92 -7.35 -27.13
CA ASN A 396 25.03 -7.55 -28.07
C ASN A 396 25.87 -6.29 -28.26
N TYR A 397 25.26 -5.09 -28.22
CA TYR A 397 25.98 -3.83 -28.28
C TYR A 397 26.92 -3.62 -27.08
N TYR A 398 26.48 -4.00 -25.87
CA TYR A 398 27.34 -3.91 -24.67
C TYR A 398 28.42 -4.99 -24.62
N MET A 399 28.15 -6.22 -25.07
CA MET A 399 29.16 -7.30 -25.12
C MET A 399 30.27 -7.00 -26.15
N LYS A 400 29.93 -6.38 -27.28
CA LYS A 400 30.91 -6.00 -28.30
C LYS A 400 31.84 -4.87 -27.83
N LYS A 401 31.36 -3.99 -26.94
CA LYS A 401 32.13 -2.86 -26.39
C LYS A 401 33.03 -3.20 -25.20
N VAL A 402 32.94 -4.43 -24.69
CA VAL A 402 33.80 -4.96 -23.60
C VAL A 402 34.84 -5.94 -24.17
N SER A 403 34.73 -6.30 -25.45
CA SER A 403 35.68 -7.14 -26.19
C SER A 403 36.58 -6.35 -27.16
N ASP A 404 36.40 -5.03 -27.22
CA ASP A 404 37.30 -4.04 -27.83
C ASP A 404 37.93 -3.20 -26.69
#